data_AF-A0A7J5EA48-F1
#
_entry.id   AF-A0A7J5EA48-F1
#
_cell.length_a   1.000
_cell.length_b   1.000
_cell.length_c   1.000
_cell.angle_alpha   90.00
_cell.angle_beta   90.00
_cell.angle_gamma   90.00
#
_symmetry.space_group_name_H-M   'P 1'
#
loop_
_entity.id
_entity.type
_entity.pdbx_description
1 polymer ?
#
loop_
_entity_poly.entity_id
_entity_poly.type
_entity_poly.pdbx_seq_one_letter_code
_entity_poly.pdbx_strand_id
1 'polypeptide(L)'
;MKVVIPQNIYAAIFAINLPGEIKNNIKVTASSLIANEIEKGNSDIGLMPTFDLINHKDFFVSGKAALSFDGILSNTYFYFVPGTEKISEIFLRGDISSNEIILSKILFSERFNS
;
A
#
# COMPACT_ATOMS: atom_id res chain seq x y z
N MET A 1 -15.98 0.28 18.95
CA MET A 1 -14.77 0.26 18.11
C MET A 1 -15.14 0.69 16.71
N LYS A 2 -14.65 1.85 16.27
CA LYS A 2 -14.84 2.37 14.91
C LYS A 2 -13.66 1.97 14.05
N VAL A 3 -13.93 1.34 12.93
CA VAL A 3 -12.91 0.87 11.99
C VAL A 3 -13.03 1.68 10.71
N VAL A 4 -11.93 2.25 10.24
CA VAL A 4 -11.87 2.93 8.95
C VAL A 4 -11.10 2.09 7.94
N ILE A 5 -11.69 1.88 6.76
CA ILE A 5 -11.15 1.04 5.69
C ILE A 5 -11.12 1.79 4.34
N PRO A 6 -10.22 1.42 3.42
CA PRO A 6 -10.16 2.04 2.10
C PRO A 6 -11.27 1.50 1.20
N GLN A 7 -11.70 2.31 0.24
CA GLN A 7 -12.68 1.91 -0.77
C GLN A 7 -12.06 1.00 -1.84
N ASN A 8 -11.77 -0.26 -1.50
CA ASN A 8 -11.34 -1.28 -2.47
C ASN A 8 -11.94 -2.66 -2.16
N ILE A 9 -11.88 -3.56 -3.15
CA ILE A 9 -12.49 -4.90 -3.06
C ILE A 9 -11.90 -5.76 -1.94
N TYR A 10 -10.59 -5.66 -1.70
CA TYR A 10 -9.90 -6.43 -0.67
C TYR A 10 -10.33 -6.00 0.74
N ALA A 11 -10.47 -4.70 0.96
CA ALA A 11 -11.00 -4.13 2.19
C ALA A 11 -12.47 -4.49 2.41
N ALA A 12 -13.27 -4.54 1.34
CA ALA A 12 -14.65 -5.02 1.41
C ALA A 12 -14.71 -6.51 1.83
N ILE A 13 -13.88 -7.37 1.24
CA ILE A 13 -13.76 -8.79 1.62
C ILE A 13 -13.36 -8.92 3.09
N PHE A 14 -12.42 -8.11 3.56
CA PHE A 14 -12.06 -8.07 4.98
C PHE A 14 -13.27 -7.67 5.86
N ALA A 15 -13.98 -6.61 5.50
CA ALA A 15 -15.13 -6.09 6.25
C ALA A 15 -16.28 -7.12 6.37
N ILE A 16 -16.59 -7.86 5.30
CA ILE A 16 -17.69 -8.85 5.33
C ILE A 16 -17.38 -10.04 6.24
N ASN A 17 -16.13 -10.27 6.61
CA ASN A 17 -15.72 -11.35 7.51
C ASN A 17 -15.65 -10.91 8.99
N LEU A 18 -15.89 -9.63 9.29
CA LEU A 18 -15.89 -9.14 10.66
C LEU A 18 -17.20 -9.52 11.41
N PRO A 19 -17.16 -9.60 12.75
CA PRO A 19 -18.36 -9.75 13.59
C PRO A 19 -19.40 -8.66 13.31
N GLY A 20 -20.69 -9.00 13.43
CA GLY A 20 -21.81 -8.09 13.12
C GLY A 20 -21.77 -6.74 13.86
N GLU A 21 -21.35 -6.76 15.13
CA GLU A 21 -21.21 -5.55 15.96
C GLU A 21 -20.15 -4.57 15.43
N ILE A 22 -19.08 -5.09 14.81
CA ILE A 22 -18.01 -4.29 14.21
C ILE A 22 -18.44 -3.80 12.83
N LYS A 23 -19.12 -4.63 12.04
CA LYS A 23 -19.61 -4.27 10.68
C LYS A 23 -20.41 -2.98 10.65
N ASN A 24 -21.28 -2.78 11.65
CA ASN A 24 -22.11 -1.57 11.76
C ASN A 24 -21.30 -0.30 12.08
N ASN A 25 -20.03 -0.45 12.50
CA ASN A 25 -19.13 0.64 12.88
C ASN A 25 -17.94 0.80 11.91
N ILE A 26 -18.10 0.30 10.67
CA ILE A 26 -17.10 0.46 9.61
C ILE A 26 -17.37 1.74 8.82
N LYS A 27 -16.36 2.62 8.75
CA LYS A 27 -16.33 3.79 7.86
C LYS A 27 -15.48 3.47 6.63
N VAL A 28 -16.06 3.64 5.45
CA VAL A 28 -15.32 3.53 4.19
C VAL A 28 -14.88 4.94 3.76
N THR A 29 -13.61 5.11 3.38
CA THR A 29 -13.08 6.39 2.90
C THR A 29 -11.97 6.21 1.87
N ALA A 30 -11.47 7.31 1.29
CA ALA A 30 -10.29 7.29 0.45
C ALA A 30 -9.04 6.91 1.26
N SER A 31 -8.15 6.09 0.70
CA SER A 31 -6.97 5.57 1.40
C SER A 31 -6.11 6.67 2.02
N SER A 32 -5.94 7.80 1.31
CA SER A 32 -5.16 8.96 1.75
C SER A 32 -5.74 9.71 2.96
N LEU A 33 -6.99 9.46 3.33
CA LEU A 33 -7.65 10.09 4.47
C LEU A 33 -7.60 9.23 5.73
N ILE A 34 -7.16 7.96 5.63
CA ILE A 34 -7.25 7.00 6.73
C ILE A 34 -6.39 7.41 7.91
N ALA A 35 -5.14 7.81 7.66
CA ALA A 35 -4.27 8.29 8.73
C ALA A 35 -4.86 9.49 9.48
N ASN A 36 -5.42 10.46 8.74
CA ASN A 36 -6.07 11.64 9.31
C ASN A 36 -7.30 11.28 10.18
N GLU A 37 -8.06 10.25 9.81
CA GLU A 37 -9.18 9.76 10.61
C GLU A 37 -8.74 9.15 11.94
N ILE A 38 -7.57 8.49 11.97
CA ILE A 38 -6.98 7.95 13.19
C ILE A 38 -6.41 9.07 14.06
N GLU A 39 -5.64 10.01 13.48
CA GLU A 39 -5.05 11.14 14.22
C GLU A 39 -6.10 12.03 14.89
N LYS A 40 -7.22 12.26 14.21
CA LYS A 40 -8.33 13.06 14.75
C LYS A 40 -9.18 12.32 15.78
N GLY A 41 -8.91 11.03 16.04
CA GLY A 41 -9.72 10.22 16.94
C GLY A 41 -11.11 9.91 16.41
N ASN A 42 -11.35 10.03 15.10
CA ASN A 42 -12.62 9.68 14.50
C ASN A 42 -12.81 8.17 14.38
N SER A 43 -11.72 7.41 14.34
CA SER A 43 -11.68 5.96 14.26
C SER A 43 -10.60 5.38 15.16
N ASP A 44 -10.85 4.19 15.69
CA ASP A 44 -9.94 3.49 16.61
C ASP A 44 -8.92 2.61 15.87
N ILE A 45 -9.32 2.07 14.70
CA ILE A 45 -8.49 1.17 13.88
C ILE A 45 -8.59 1.60 12.42
N GLY A 46 -7.45 1.64 11.73
CA GLY A 46 -7.38 1.98 10.30
C GLY A 46 -6.65 0.91 9.49
N LEU A 47 -7.25 0.51 8.37
CA LEU A 47 -6.57 -0.27 7.33
C LEU A 47 -5.95 0.70 6.32
N MET A 48 -4.66 0.98 6.42
CA MET A 48 -4.00 2.03 5.62
C MET A 48 -2.91 1.49 4.69
N PRO A 49 -2.53 2.24 3.64
CA PRO A 49 -1.32 1.96 2.88
C PRO A 49 -0.09 1.97 3.79
N THR A 50 0.82 1.00 3.60
CA THR A 50 2.03 0.88 4.42
C THR A 50 2.95 2.09 4.30
N PHE A 51 2.98 2.77 3.14
CA PHE A 51 3.78 3.97 2.94
C PHE A 51 3.31 5.18 3.76
N ASP A 52 2.05 5.22 4.21
CA ASP A 52 1.57 6.31 5.06
C ASP A 52 2.30 6.31 6.42
N LEU A 53 2.74 5.14 6.90
CA LEU A 53 3.49 5.00 8.16
C LEU A 53 4.80 5.79 8.19
N ILE A 54 5.37 6.13 7.03
CA ILE A 54 6.58 6.97 6.95
C ILE A 54 6.34 8.34 7.60
N ASN A 55 5.13 8.89 7.40
CA ASN A 55 4.72 10.19 7.92
C ASN A 55 4.01 10.09 9.27
N HIS A 56 3.53 8.91 9.66
CA HIS A 56 2.74 8.67 10.87
C HIS A 56 3.43 7.64 11.78
N LYS A 57 4.69 7.91 12.17
CA LYS A 57 5.57 6.97 12.88
C LYS A 57 5.09 6.58 14.28
N ASP A 58 4.24 7.41 14.88
CA ASP A 58 3.71 7.19 16.23
C ASP A 58 2.51 6.23 16.23
N PHE A 59 2.03 5.81 15.07
CA PHE A 59 0.96 4.83 14.98
C PHE A 59 1.41 3.47 15.49
N PHE A 60 0.59 2.89 16.36
CA PHE A 60 0.71 1.49 16.72
C PHE A 60 0.26 0.61 15.53
N VAL A 61 1.18 -0.22 15.03
CA VAL A 61 0.88 -1.19 13.96
C VAL A 61 0.63 -2.55 14.58
N SER A 62 -0.55 -3.12 14.31
CA SER A 62 -0.91 -4.46 14.78
C SER A 62 -0.05 -5.53 14.10
N GLY A 63 0.68 -6.33 14.89
CA GLY A 63 1.43 -7.49 14.40
C GLY A 63 0.57 -8.73 14.11
N LYS A 64 -0.77 -8.64 14.21
CA LYS A 64 -1.67 -9.80 14.10
C LYS A 64 -2.22 -10.04 12.68
N ALA A 65 -2.40 -8.98 11.91
CA ALA A 65 -3.04 -9.06 10.60
C ALA A 65 -2.61 -7.91 9.70
N ALA A 66 -2.40 -8.22 8.42
CA ALA A 66 -2.18 -7.27 7.35
C ALA A 66 -2.88 -7.78 6.08
N LEU A 67 -3.29 -6.87 5.20
CA LEU A 67 -3.75 -7.23 3.86
C LEU A 67 -2.68 -6.81 2.86
N SER A 68 -2.13 -7.81 2.18
CA SER A 68 -1.31 -7.62 1.00
C SER A 68 -2.04 -8.26 -0.17
N PHE A 69 -2.07 -7.57 -1.29
CA PHE A 69 -2.52 -8.11 -2.55
C PHE A 69 -1.41 -7.81 -3.56
N ASP A 70 -0.90 -8.86 -4.17
CA ASP A 70 0.03 -8.74 -5.27
C ASP A 70 -0.79 -8.67 -6.56
N GLY A 71 -0.73 -7.52 -7.23
CA GLY A 71 -1.09 -7.43 -8.64
C GLY A 71 0.21 -7.41 -9.40
N ILE A 72 0.31 -8.19 -10.48
CA ILE A 72 1.50 -8.13 -11.35
C ILE A 72 1.72 -6.66 -11.72
N LEU A 73 2.76 -6.05 -11.13
CA LEU A 73 3.28 -4.79 -11.61
C LEU A 73 3.68 -5.05 -13.04
N SER A 74 2.93 -4.43 -13.95
CA SER A 74 3.05 -4.64 -15.38
C SER A 74 4.48 -4.34 -15.78
N ASN A 75 5.23 -5.38 -16.16
CA ASN A 75 6.60 -5.23 -16.65
C ASN A 75 6.66 -4.40 -17.95
N THR A 76 5.49 -4.06 -18.53
CA THR A 76 5.34 -3.21 -19.72
C THR A 76 5.97 -1.82 -19.58
N TYR A 77 6.29 -1.39 -18.36
CA TYR A 77 7.01 -0.12 -18.13
C TYR A 77 8.53 -0.27 -18.00
N PHE A 78 9.07 -1.49 -17.99
CA PHE A 78 10.52 -1.73 -18.01
C PHE A 78 11.00 -1.92 -19.44
N TYR A 79 11.61 -0.87 -20.01
CA TYR A 79 12.18 -0.92 -21.35
C TYR A 79 13.68 -1.19 -21.26
N PHE A 80 14.13 -2.25 -21.94
CA PHE A 80 15.55 -2.49 -22.16
C PHE A 80 16.08 -1.54 -23.22
N VAL A 81 17.20 -0.87 -22.95
CA VAL A 81 17.92 -0.14 -23.98
C VAL A 81 18.63 -1.16 -24.88
N PRO A 82 18.49 -1.05 -26.22
CA PRO A 82 19.20 -1.94 -27.14
C PRO A 82 20.72 -1.93 -26.88
N GLY A 83 21.34 -3.10 -26.74
CA GLY A 83 22.77 -3.26 -26.50
C GLY A 83 23.19 -3.36 -25.02
N THR A 84 22.24 -3.30 -24.08
CA THR A 84 22.53 -3.43 -22.65
C THR A 84 22.30 -4.88 -22.18
N GLU A 85 23.37 -5.63 -21.94
CA GLU A 85 23.30 -7.04 -21.49
C GLU A 85 23.15 -7.18 -19.96
N LYS A 86 23.44 -6.13 -19.20
CA LYS A 86 23.35 -6.11 -17.73
C LYS A 86 22.63 -4.85 -17.28
N ILE A 87 21.58 -5.03 -16.47
CA ILE A 87 20.90 -3.90 -15.84
C ILE A 87 21.64 -3.60 -14.53
N SER A 88 22.58 -2.66 -14.53
CA SER A 88 23.17 -2.14 -13.29
C SER A 88 22.37 -0.95 -12.74
N GLU A 89 21.59 -0.30 -13.59
CA GLU A 89 20.90 0.95 -13.30
C GLU A 89 19.51 0.95 -13.93
N ILE A 90 18.52 1.43 -13.18
CA ILE A 90 17.15 1.63 -13.68
C ILE A 90 16.98 3.10 -13.99
N PHE A 91 16.59 3.40 -15.23
CA PHE A 91 16.26 4.75 -15.62
C PHE A 91 14.74 4.95 -15.55
N LEU A 92 14.28 5.83 -14.67
CA LEU A 92 12.88 6.19 -14.52
C LEU A 92 12.66 7.59 -15.11
N ARG A 93 11.65 7.78 -15.97
CA ARG A 93 11.29 9.06 -16.58
C ARG A 93 9.80 9.37 -16.48
N GLY A 94 9.46 10.65 -16.40
CA GLY A 94 8.08 11.15 -16.30
C GLY A 94 7.74 11.64 -14.89
N ASP A 95 6.45 11.85 -14.65
CA ASP A 95 5.91 12.24 -13.34
C ASP A 95 5.92 11.01 -12.42
N ILE A 96 7.02 10.82 -11.71
CA ILE A 96 7.27 9.64 -10.87
C ILE A 96 7.35 10.09 -9.42
N SER A 97 6.59 9.42 -8.56
CA SER A 97 6.62 9.60 -7.11
C SER A 97 7.78 8.85 -6.46
N SER A 98 8.16 9.28 -5.27
CA SER A 98 9.16 8.60 -4.44
C SER A 98 8.79 7.12 -4.17
N ASN A 99 7.50 6.78 -4.13
CA ASN A 99 7.04 5.40 -3.95
C ASN A 99 7.40 4.53 -5.16
N GLU A 100 7.21 5.04 -6.38
CA GLU A 100 7.57 4.34 -7.60
C GLU A 100 9.09 4.16 -7.73
N ILE A 101 9.88 5.12 -7.25
CA ILE A 101 11.35 5.00 -7.19
C ILE A 101 11.76 3.88 -6.22
N ILE A 102 11.20 3.86 -5.01
CA ILE A 102 11.54 2.86 -3.98
C ILE A 102 11.10 1.46 -4.43
N LEU A 103 9.88 1.32 -4.93
CA LEU A 103 9.37 0.04 -5.44
C LEU A 103 10.20 -0.48 -6.61
N SER A 104 10.60 0.39 -7.53
CA SER A 104 11.46 0.00 -8.66
C SER A 104 12.81 -0.54 -8.19
N LYS A 105 13.43 0.06 -7.16
CA LYS A 105 14.69 -0.44 -6.59
C LYS A 105 14.55 -1.82 -5.96
N ILE A 106 13.50 -2.03 -5.16
CA ILE A 106 13.24 -3.30 -4.48
C ILE A 106 12.97 -4.40 -5.51
N LEU A 107 11.98 -4.19 -6.37
CA LEU A 107 11.52 -5.19 -7.34
C LEU A 107 12.59 -5.53 -8.37
N PHE A 108 13.42 -4.56 -8.74
CA PHE A 108 14.54 -4.80 -9.64
C PHE A 108 15.57 -5.75 -9.02
N SER A 109 15.95 -5.49 -7.78
CA SER A 109 16.90 -6.35 -7.06
C SER A 109 16.34 -7.76 -6.85
N GLU A 110 15.03 -7.91 -6.70
CA GLU A 110 14.40 -9.23 -6.50
C GLU A 110 14.20 -10.01 -7.79
N ARG A 111 13.86 -9.34 -8.91
CA ARG A 111 13.49 -10.02 -10.16
C ARG A 111 14.62 -10.20 -11.15
N PHE A 112 15.65 -9.35 -11.12
CA PHE A 112 16.65 -9.28 -12.18
C PHE A 112 18.09 -9.41 -11.69
N ASN A 113 18.30 -9.54 -10.38
CA ASN A 113 19.62 -9.82 -9.80
C ASN A 113 19.81 -11.35 -9.64
N SER A 114 19.88 -12.06 -10.78
CA SER A 114 20.18 -13.50 -10.88
C SER A 114 21.48 -13.72 -11.62
#